data_AF-A0A7S3SNX5-F1
#
_entry.id   AF-A0A7S3SNX5-F1
#
_cell.length_a   1.000
_cell.length_b   1.000
_cell.length_c   1.000
_cell.angle_alpha   90.00
_cell.angle_beta   90.00
_cell.angle_gamma   90.00
#
_symmetry.space_group_name_H-M   'P 1'
#
loop_
_entity.id
_entity.type
_entity.pdbx_description
1 polymer ?
#
loop_
_entity_poly.entity_id
_entity_poly.type
_entity_poly.pdbx_seq_one_letter_code
_entity_poly.pdbx_strand_id
1 'polypeptide(L)'
;AALDASLEKTQQAAEAEEEEAATLGVDGRSEGGAGAAGRRTAESVRGAERVLEALSVLDGEEERAAEYEAALARHAAAPPDDDRPRPTLVPNLLLLGLTPGAYLLRALGSVRPAELEQALLLLPFDAVRRLLVRLLPLLAEAPPVELMARTILYLLRVHHKPLVASRALLDLLGPIHAALSARVSAERARLGYNVAALGFLRSAIERGSEGGGLFGEALSARAAAAPPTVSELRRKTAAREKKTGGKRRPKQKGSAAE
;
A
#
# COMPACT_ATOMS: atom_id res chain seq x y z
N ALA A 1 -36.73 33.16 -21.54
CA ALA A 1 -36.31 34.31 -20.71
C ALA A 1 -35.75 33.87 -19.35
N ALA A 2 -36.56 33.34 -18.42
CA ALA A 2 -36.05 32.92 -17.09
C ALA A 2 -35.17 31.66 -17.13
N LEU A 3 -35.48 30.69 -18.01
CA LEU A 3 -34.67 29.48 -18.22
C LEU A 3 -33.32 29.79 -18.89
N ASP A 4 -33.33 30.67 -19.91
CA ASP A 4 -32.11 31.08 -20.62
C ASP A 4 -31.15 31.82 -19.69
N ALA A 5 -31.68 32.71 -18.83
CA ALA A 5 -30.90 33.41 -17.81
C ALA A 5 -30.31 32.46 -16.74
N SER A 6 -30.99 31.35 -16.41
CA SER A 6 -30.46 30.34 -15.50
C SER A 6 -29.34 29.51 -16.15
N LEU A 7 -29.47 29.19 -17.44
CA LEU A 7 -28.45 28.46 -18.20
C LEU A 7 -27.18 29.30 -18.39
N GLU A 8 -27.32 30.57 -18.76
CA GLU A 8 -26.21 31.52 -18.88
C GLU A 8 -25.49 31.70 -17.54
N LYS A 9 -26.24 31.76 -16.43
CA LYS A 9 -25.65 31.88 -15.09
C LYS A 9 -24.90 30.63 -14.64
N THR A 10 -25.34 29.44 -15.06
CA THR A 10 -24.61 28.18 -14.82
C THR A 10 -23.37 28.04 -15.70
N GLN A 11 -23.42 28.54 -16.94
CA GLN A 11 -22.28 28.54 -17.85
C GLN A 11 -21.19 29.51 -17.37
N GLN A 12 -21.58 30.73 -16.96
CA GLN A 12 -20.65 31.70 -16.39
C GLN A 12 -20.01 31.22 -15.09
N ALA A 13 -20.73 30.45 -14.26
CA ALA A 13 -20.16 29.85 -13.06
C ALA A 13 -19.13 28.76 -13.39
N ALA A 14 -19.38 27.95 -14.42
CA ALA A 14 -18.45 26.92 -14.89
C ALA A 14 -17.20 27.53 -15.55
N GLU A 15 -17.37 28.58 -16.37
CA GLU A 15 -16.27 29.31 -17.02
C GLU A 15 -15.40 30.04 -15.98
N ALA A 16 -16.00 30.63 -14.94
CA ALA A 16 -15.27 31.25 -13.84
C ALA A 16 -14.51 30.22 -13.00
N GLU A 17 -15.09 29.04 -12.76
CA GLU A 17 -14.42 27.94 -12.05
C GLU A 17 -13.24 27.38 -12.89
N GLU A 18 -13.38 27.37 -14.22
CA GLU A 18 -12.35 26.93 -15.18
C GLU A 18 -11.19 27.93 -15.31
N GLU A 19 -11.46 29.24 -15.37
CA GLU A 19 -10.44 30.29 -15.34
C GLU A 19 -9.74 30.36 -13.97
N GLU A 20 -10.47 30.18 -12.87
CA GLU A 20 -9.90 30.25 -11.53
C GLU A 20 -9.03 29.03 -11.20
N ALA A 21 -9.39 27.84 -11.69
CA ALA A 21 -8.55 26.64 -11.66
C ALA A 21 -7.22 26.83 -12.42
N ALA A 22 -7.21 27.62 -13.50
CA ALA A 22 -6.00 27.98 -14.21
C ALA A 22 -5.11 28.97 -13.41
N THR A 23 -5.70 29.83 -12.58
CA THR A 23 -4.95 30.77 -11.72
C THR A 23 -4.43 30.15 -10.42
N LEU A 24 -5.02 29.04 -9.94
CA LEU A 24 -4.61 28.31 -8.73
C LEU A 24 -3.46 27.32 -8.96
N GLY A 25 -2.75 27.41 -10.09
CA GLY A 25 -1.46 26.76 -10.32
C GLY A 25 -0.38 27.31 -9.38
N VAL A 26 -0.46 26.91 -8.10
CA VAL A 26 0.41 27.40 -7.02
C VAL A 26 1.87 27.15 -7.35
N ASP A 27 2.59 28.26 -7.47
CA ASP A 27 4.05 28.40 -7.36
C ASP A 27 4.66 27.43 -6.35
N GLY A 28 5.50 26.54 -6.87
CA GLY A 28 6.19 25.50 -6.12
C GLY A 28 7.50 25.10 -6.79
N ARG A 29 8.34 26.10 -7.09
CA ARG A 29 9.82 26.05 -7.16
C ARG A 29 10.46 24.72 -7.61
N SER A 30 10.64 24.57 -8.91
CA SER A 30 11.79 23.86 -9.48
C SER A 30 12.32 24.70 -10.65
N GLU A 31 13.43 25.39 -10.41
CA GLU A 31 14.17 26.09 -11.47
C GLU A 31 14.82 25.04 -12.38
N GLY A 32 14.56 25.14 -13.68
CA GLY A 32 15.28 24.41 -14.72
C GLY A 32 14.39 23.57 -15.63
N GLY A 33 13.61 24.23 -16.49
CA GLY A 33 12.88 23.55 -17.56
C GLY A 33 11.63 24.32 -17.99
N ALA A 34 11.82 25.37 -18.77
CA ALA A 34 10.76 26.18 -19.35
C ALA A 34 9.70 25.33 -20.10
N GLY A 35 8.41 25.56 -19.82
CA GLY A 35 7.37 25.51 -20.86
C GLY A 35 6.24 24.47 -20.79
N ALA A 36 5.83 23.92 -19.63
CA ALA A 36 4.79 22.86 -19.60
C ALA A 36 3.67 23.02 -18.55
N ALA A 37 3.40 24.23 -18.05
CA ALA A 37 2.47 24.43 -16.93
C ALA A 37 0.99 24.70 -17.29
N GLY A 38 0.56 24.47 -18.54
CA GLY A 38 -0.82 24.85 -18.95
C GLY A 38 -1.43 24.08 -20.12
N ARG A 39 -0.83 22.97 -20.58
CA ARG A 39 -1.47 22.15 -21.62
C ARG A 39 -2.28 21.07 -20.95
N ARG A 40 -3.61 21.18 -20.99
CA ARG A 40 -4.50 20.02 -20.92
C ARG A 40 -3.97 19.00 -21.91
N THR A 41 -3.31 17.96 -21.42
CA THR A 41 -2.85 16.88 -22.30
C THR A 41 -4.09 16.06 -22.64
N ALA A 42 -4.16 15.52 -23.86
CA ALA A 42 -5.24 14.58 -24.19
C ALA A 42 -5.25 13.38 -23.23
N GLU A 43 -4.13 13.08 -22.58
CA GLU A 43 -4.00 12.04 -21.58
C GLU A 43 -4.62 12.40 -20.23
N SER A 44 -4.51 13.66 -19.77
CA SER A 44 -5.15 14.12 -18.54
C SER A 44 -6.67 14.19 -18.67
N VAL A 45 -7.18 14.64 -19.84
CA VAL A 45 -8.62 14.63 -20.15
C VAL A 45 -9.17 13.20 -20.14
N ARG A 46 -8.50 12.27 -20.83
CA ARG A 46 -8.87 10.84 -20.79
C ARG A 46 -8.77 10.23 -19.39
N GLY A 47 -7.89 10.76 -18.54
CA GLY A 47 -7.78 10.37 -17.14
C GLY A 47 -9.00 10.82 -16.34
N ALA A 48 -9.40 12.08 -16.51
CA ALA A 48 -10.58 12.66 -15.87
C ALA A 48 -11.87 11.93 -16.29
N GLU A 49 -12.05 11.71 -17.59
CA GLU A 49 -13.19 10.97 -18.15
C GLU A 49 -13.31 9.57 -17.55
N ARG A 50 -12.19 8.84 -17.43
CA ARG A 50 -12.18 7.51 -16.79
C ARG A 50 -12.59 7.53 -15.32
N VAL A 51 -12.15 8.54 -14.57
CA VAL A 51 -12.54 8.69 -13.16
C VAL A 51 -14.03 9.04 -13.05
N LEU A 52 -14.54 9.90 -13.93
CA LEU A 52 -15.96 10.27 -13.97
C LEU A 52 -16.86 9.10 -14.37
N GLU A 53 -16.46 8.32 -15.36
CA GLU A 53 -17.14 7.09 -15.75
C GLU A 53 -17.18 6.11 -14.57
N ALA A 54 -16.05 5.91 -13.89
CA ALA A 54 -15.99 5.03 -12.74
C ALA A 54 -16.91 5.48 -11.60
N LEU A 55 -16.95 6.79 -11.31
CA LEU A 55 -17.87 7.34 -10.32
C LEU A 55 -19.34 7.14 -10.72
N SER A 56 -19.67 7.30 -11.99
CA SER A 56 -21.04 7.12 -12.50
C SER A 56 -21.50 5.65 -12.41
N VAL A 57 -20.60 4.70 -12.70
CA VAL A 57 -20.86 3.27 -12.51
C VAL A 57 -21.11 2.97 -11.04
N LEU A 58 -20.33 3.57 -10.13
CA LEU A 58 -20.48 3.37 -8.69
C LEU A 58 -21.77 3.99 -8.14
N ASP A 59 -22.18 5.16 -8.63
CA ASP A 59 -23.46 5.77 -8.28
C ASP A 59 -24.63 4.82 -8.64
N GLY A 60 -24.64 4.28 -9.87
CA GLY A 60 -25.66 3.34 -10.30
C GLY A 60 -25.64 2.01 -9.52
N GLU A 61 -24.48 1.60 -9.02
CA GLU A 61 -24.35 0.40 -8.17
C GLU A 61 -24.90 0.61 -6.77
N GLU A 62 -24.69 1.78 -6.18
CA GLU A 62 -25.28 2.13 -4.88
C GLU A 62 -26.80 2.23 -4.97
N GLU A 63 -27.33 2.81 -6.05
CA GLU A 63 -28.77 2.85 -6.31
C GLU A 63 -29.35 1.44 -6.43
N ARG A 64 -28.72 0.57 -7.22
CA ARG A 64 -29.14 -0.84 -7.37
C ARG A 64 -29.06 -1.62 -6.07
N ALA A 65 -28.03 -1.38 -5.26
CA ALA A 65 -27.89 -2.00 -3.94
C ALA A 65 -29.01 -1.50 -3.00
N ALA A 66 -29.32 -0.21 -3.01
CA ALA A 66 -30.39 0.36 -2.20
C ALA A 66 -31.79 -0.17 -2.61
N GLU A 67 -32.05 -0.29 -3.91
CA GLU A 67 -33.29 -0.89 -4.43
C GLU A 67 -33.43 -2.36 -4.01
N TYR A 68 -32.33 -3.12 -4.08
CA TYR A 68 -32.29 -4.50 -3.64
C TYR A 68 -32.57 -4.63 -2.13
N GLU A 69 -31.93 -3.81 -1.30
CA GLU A 69 -32.17 -3.79 0.15
C GLU A 69 -33.62 -3.40 0.47
N ALA A 70 -34.18 -2.42 -0.23
CA ALA A 70 -35.59 -2.04 -0.09
C ALA A 70 -36.54 -3.17 -0.51
N ALA A 71 -36.23 -3.89 -1.60
CA ALA A 71 -37.01 -5.04 -2.05
C ALA A 71 -36.93 -6.19 -1.05
N LEU A 72 -35.75 -6.44 -0.47
CA LEU A 72 -35.54 -7.46 0.55
C LEU A 72 -36.30 -7.12 1.83
N ALA A 73 -36.27 -5.86 2.27
CA ALA A 73 -37.04 -5.40 3.43
C ALA A 73 -38.55 -5.54 3.22
N ARG A 74 -39.05 -5.24 2.02
CA ARG A 74 -40.46 -5.45 1.65
C ARG A 74 -40.84 -6.92 1.64
N HIS A 75 -39.96 -7.80 1.16
CA HIS A 75 -40.16 -9.25 1.19
C HIS A 75 -40.17 -9.78 2.62
N ALA A 76 -39.26 -9.30 3.48
CA ALA A 76 -39.20 -9.67 4.89
C ALA A 76 -40.42 -9.18 5.70
N ALA A 77 -41.03 -8.07 5.31
CA ALA A 77 -42.24 -7.53 5.93
C ALA A 77 -43.54 -8.13 5.38
N ALA A 78 -43.46 -8.97 4.34
CA ALA A 78 -44.64 -9.59 3.74
C ALA A 78 -45.19 -10.74 4.60
N PRO A 79 -46.50 -11.06 4.48
CA PRO A 79 -47.10 -12.18 5.19
C PRO A 79 -46.41 -13.52 4.86
N PRO A 80 -46.41 -14.50 5.78
CA PRO A 80 -45.76 -15.80 5.56
C PRO A 80 -46.37 -16.64 4.42
N ASP A 81 -47.55 -16.27 3.90
CA ASP A 81 -48.21 -16.90 2.74
C ASP A 81 -47.84 -16.25 1.40
N ASP A 82 -46.83 -15.37 1.37
CA ASP A 82 -46.40 -14.68 0.16
C ASP A 82 -45.39 -15.52 -0.64
N ASP A 83 -45.87 -16.19 -1.69
CA ASP A 83 -45.09 -17.03 -2.62
C ASP A 83 -44.13 -16.23 -3.54
N ARG A 84 -43.95 -14.91 -3.32
CA ARG A 84 -43.03 -14.10 -4.11
C ARG A 84 -41.59 -14.58 -3.94
N PRO A 85 -40.83 -14.75 -5.04
CA PRO A 85 -39.44 -15.18 -4.96
C PRO A 85 -38.60 -14.13 -4.23
N ARG A 86 -37.68 -14.59 -3.37
CA ARG A 86 -36.74 -13.71 -2.68
C ARG A 86 -35.96 -12.90 -3.72
N PRO A 87 -35.87 -11.56 -3.58
CA PRO A 87 -35.03 -10.74 -4.44
C PRO A 87 -33.60 -11.29 -4.46
N THR A 88 -32.97 -11.35 -5.63
CA THR A 88 -31.58 -11.73 -5.80
C THR A 88 -30.80 -10.58 -6.42
N LEU A 89 -29.63 -10.28 -5.85
CA LEU A 89 -28.74 -9.25 -6.39
C LEU A 89 -27.84 -9.87 -7.46
N VAL A 90 -28.04 -9.50 -8.72
CA VAL A 90 -27.16 -9.91 -9.82
C VAL A 90 -25.90 -9.04 -9.78
N PRO A 91 -24.69 -9.63 -9.68
CA PRO A 91 -23.44 -8.88 -9.73
C PRO A 91 -23.34 -8.07 -11.02
N ASN A 92 -22.95 -6.80 -10.92
CA ASN A 92 -22.76 -5.98 -12.10
C ASN A 92 -21.50 -6.38 -12.84
N LEU A 93 -21.65 -6.67 -14.13
CA LEU A 93 -20.54 -7.01 -15.00
C LEU A 93 -19.59 -5.81 -15.21
N LEU A 94 -20.09 -4.57 -15.07
CA LEU A 94 -19.30 -3.35 -15.22
C LEU A 94 -18.24 -3.18 -14.13
N LEU A 95 -18.46 -3.74 -12.94
CA LEU A 95 -17.45 -3.75 -11.87
C LEU A 95 -16.34 -4.77 -12.09
N LEU A 96 -16.42 -5.59 -13.15
CA LEU A 96 -15.41 -6.59 -13.50
C LEU A 96 -15.15 -7.61 -12.38
N GLY A 97 -16.16 -7.87 -11.55
CA GLY A 97 -16.06 -8.73 -10.36
C GLY A 97 -15.26 -8.14 -9.19
N LEU A 98 -14.95 -6.84 -9.23
CA LEU A 98 -14.29 -6.13 -8.13
C LEU A 98 -15.31 -5.56 -7.14
N THR A 99 -14.86 -5.33 -5.91
CA THR A 99 -15.64 -4.52 -4.96
C THR A 99 -15.71 -3.07 -5.43
N PRO A 100 -16.77 -2.31 -5.09
CA PRO A 100 -16.92 -0.91 -5.50
C PRO A 100 -15.67 -0.06 -5.19
N GLY A 101 -15.09 -0.26 -4.01
CA GLY A 101 -13.84 0.39 -3.60
C GLY A 101 -12.63 0.02 -4.44
N ALA A 102 -12.43 -1.27 -4.71
CA ALA A 102 -11.32 -1.75 -5.52
C ALA A 102 -11.44 -1.27 -6.98
N TYR A 103 -12.66 -1.17 -7.51
CA TYR A 103 -12.92 -0.62 -8.82
C TYR A 103 -12.54 0.87 -8.92
N LEU A 104 -12.93 1.67 -7.93
CA LEU A 104 -12.54 3.09 -7.86
C LEU A 104 -11.01 3.26 -7.83
N LEU A 105 -10.32 2.48 -6.99
CA LEU A 105 -8.88 2.54 -6.87
C LEU A 105 -8.17 2.07 -8.13
N ARG A 106 -8.73 1.09 -8.84
CA ARG A 106 -8.25 0.66 -10.16
C ARG A 106 -8.40 1.79 -11.18
N ALA A 107 -9.52 2.51 -11.19
CA ALA A 107 -9.74 3.64 -12.08
C ALA A 107 -8.70 4.74 -11.82
N LEU A 108 -8.50 5.13 -10.56
CA LEU A 108 -7.48 6.10 -10.14
C LEU A 108 -6.05 5.63 -10.47
N GLY A 109 -5.75 4.34 -10.23
CA GLY A 109 -4.44 3.75 -10.52
C GLY A 109 -4.16 3.53 -12.00
N SER A 110 -5.19 3.54 -12.86
CA SER A 110 -5.02 3.48 -14.32
C SER A 110 -4.51 4.79 -14.92
N VAL A 111 -4.60 5.89 -14.18
CA VAL A 111 -4.11 7.20 -14.60
C VAL A 111 -2.62 7.28 -14.29
N ARG A 112 -1.84 7.80 -15.24
CA ARG A 112 -0.39 7.92 -15.05
C ARG A 112 -0.11 8.85 -13.87
N PRO A 113 0.88 8.54 -13.01
CA PRO A 113 1.17 9.38 -11.86
C PRO A 113 1.50 10.84 -12.20
N ALA A 114 2.11 11.11 -13.35
CA ALA A 114 2.43 12.46 -13.81
C ALA A 114 1.18 13.27 -14.20
N GLU A 115 0.14 12.60 -14.69
CA GLU A 115 -1.09 13.24 -15.21
C GLU A 115 -2.23 13.23 -14.20
N LEU A 116 -2.11 12.49 -13.09
CA LEU A 116 -3.19 12.33 -12.11
C LEU A 116 -3.65 13.69 -11.54
N GLU A 117 -2.72 14.56 -11.17
CA GLU A 117 -3.04 15.87 -10.62
C GLU A 117 -3.77 16.74 -11.64
N GLN A 118 -3.31 16.73 -12.90
CA GLN A 118 -3.99 17.44 -13.99
C GLN A 118 -5.36 16.84 -14.31
N ALA A 119 -5.51 15.52 -14.23
CA ALA A 119 -6.79 14.85 -14.41
C ALA A 119 -7.77 15.22 -13.28
N LEU A 120 -7.31 15.24 -12.02
CA LEU A 120 -8.12 15.61 -10.86
C LEU A 120 -8.55 17.08 -10.88
N LEU A 121 -7.75 17.96 -11.48
CA LEU A 121 -8.10 19.38 -11.65
C LEU A 121 -9.28 19.59 -12.61
N LEU A 122 -9.46 18.68 -13.58
CA LEU A 122 -10.54 18.74 -14.57
C LEU A 122 -11.88 18.21 -14.04
N LEU A 123 -11.92 17.70 -12.81
CA LEU A 123 -13.14 17.15 -12.23
C LEU A 123 -14.07 18.29 -11.74
N PRO A 124 -15.38 18.23 -12.04
CA PRO A 124 -16.36 19.13 -11.44
C PRO A 124 -16.45 18.87 -9.92
N PHE A 125 -16.71 19.93 -9.14
CA PHE A 125 -16.75 19.86 -7.68
C PHE A 125 -17.72 18.79 -7.13
N ASP A 126 -18.82 18.53 -7.84
CA ASP A 126 -19.79 17.50 -7.45
C ASP A 126 -19.18 16.09 -7.49
N ALA A 127 -18.35 15.80 -8.49
CA ALA A 127 -17.62 14.53 -8.58
C ALA A 127 -16.55 14.43 -7.48
N VAL A 128 -15.90 15.55 -7.13
CA VAL A 128 -14.92 15.61 -6.03
C VAL A 128 -15.58 15.26 -4.69
N ARG A 129 -16.77 15.80 -4.41
CA ARG A 129 -17.53 15.47 -3.20
C ARG A 129 -17.82 13.97 -3.12
N ARG A 130 -18.34 13.39 -4.20
CA ARG A 130 -18.64 11.96 -4.31
C ARG A 130 -17.37 11.10 -4.10
N LEU A 131 -16.26 11.52 -4.69
CA LEU A 131 -14.97 10.84 -4.57
C LEU A 131 -14.45 10.84 -3.11
N LEU A 132 -14.52 11.97 -2.40
CA LEU A 132 -14.07 12.07 -1.01
C LEU A 132 -14.90 11.18 -0.06
N VAL A 133 -16.22 11.15 -0.23
CA VAL A 133 -17.12 10.29 0.57
C VAL A 133 -16.78 8.81 0.39
N ARG A 134 -16.49 8.39 -0.85
CA ARG A 134 -16.15 6.99 -1.17
C ARG A 134 -14.75 6.60 -0.73
N LEU A 135 -13.79 7.52 -0.73
CA LEU A 135 -12.42 7.24 -0.29
C LEU A 135 -12.30 7.07 1.23
N LEU A 136 -13.18 7.70 2.03
CA LEU A 136 -13.13 7.64 3.49
C LEU A 136 -13.20 6.20 4.06
N PRO A 137 -14.22 5.37 3.74
CA PRO A 137 -14.26 3.99 4.25
C PRO A 137 -13.07 3.17 3.75
N LEU A 138 -12.62 3.42 2.52
CA LEU A 138 -11.50 2.70 1.92
C LEU A 138 -10.17 2.95 2.63
N LEU A 139 -10.00 4.10 3.29
CA LEU A 139 -8.77 4.36 4.06
C LEU A 139 -8.58 3.34 5.19
N ALA A 140 -9.65 2.76 5.72
CA ALA A 140 -9.56 1.75 6.76
C ALA A 140 -9.11 0.37 6.22
N GLU A 141 -9.50 0.01 4.98
CA GLU A 141 -9.49 -1.36 4.44
C GLU A 141 -8.17 -1.80 3.75
N ALA A 142 -7.08 -1.07 3.97
CA ALA A 142 -5.73 -1.34 3.44
C ALA A 142 -5.53 -1.36 1.89
N PRO A 143 -5.92 -0.30 1.14
CA PRO A 143 -5.58 -0.14 -0.28
C PRO A 143 -4.30 0.71 -0.47
N PRO A 144 -3.81 0.98 -1.71
CA PRO A 144 -2.59 1.74 -1.94
C PRO A 144 -2.63 3.14 -1.29
N VAL A 145 -2.00 3.26 -0.13
CA VAL A 145 -2.06 4.46 0.74
C VAL A 145 -1.50 5.69 0.03
N GLU A 146 -0.44 5.54 -0.75
CA GLU A 146 0.19 6.65 -1.47
C GLU A 146 -0.75 7.28 -2.51
N LEU A 147 -1.41 6.46 -3.32
CA LEU A 147 -2.35 6.92 -4.34
C LEU A 147 -3.52 7.68 -3.70
N MET A 148 -4.08 7.12 -2.62
CA MET A 148 -5.19 7.73 -1.91
C MET A 148 -4.77 9.03 -1.21
N ALA A 149 -3.64 9.02 -0.52
CA ALA A 149 -3.09 10.19 0.14
C ALA A 149 -2.87 11.33 -0.85
N ARG A 150 -2.22 11.03 -1.98
CA ARG A 150 -1.94 12.02 -3.03
C ARG A 150 -3.23 12.56 -3.64
N THR A 151 -4.19 11.69 -3.93
CA THR A 151 -5.51 12.08 -4.48
C THR A 151 -6.24 13.02 -3.51
N ILE A 152 -6.36 12.63 -2.23
CA ILE A 152 -7.08 13.41 -1.22
C ILE A 152 -6.38 14.75 -0.98
N LEU A 153 -5.07 14.76 -0.74
CA LEU A 153 -4.31 15.99 -0.49
C LEU A 153 -4.40 16.97 -1.65
N TYR A 154 -4.33 16.45 -2.88
CA TYR A 154 -4.45 17.28 -4.07
C TYR A 154 -5.86 17.89 -4.21
N LEU A 155 -6.91 17.09 -4.06
CA LEU A 155 -8.29 17.55 -4.12
C LEU A 155 -8.59 18.62 -3.05
N LEU A 156 -8.08 18.43 -1.83
CA LEU A 156 -8.21 19.41 -0.75
C LEU A 156 -7.47 20.71 -1.06
N ARG A 157 -6.30 20.64 -1.69
CA ARG A 157 -5.51 21.81 -2.07
C ARG A 157 -6.19 22.64 -3.17
N VAL A 158 -6.69 21.97 -4.20
CA VAL A 158 -7.33 22.62 -5.36
C VAL A 158 -8.70 23.18 -4.98
N HIS A 159 -9.57 22.38 -4.36
CA HIS A 159 -10.97 22.74 -4.12
C HIS A 159 -11.22 23.33 -2.71
N HIS A 160 -10.22 23.94 -2.08
CA HIS A 160 -10.35 24.44 -0.70
C HIS A 160 -11.50 25.45 -0.53
N LYS A 161 -11.72 26.37 -1.49
CA LYS A 161 -12.79 27.38 -1.42
C LYS A 161 -14.20 26.75 -1.38
N PRO A 162 -14.61 25.91 -2.35
CA PRO A 162 -15.93 25.29 -2.31
C PRO A 162 -16.07 24.25 -1.20
N LEU A 163 -14.97 23.63 -0.73
CA LEU A 163 -14.99 22.74 0.44
C LEU A 163 -15.36 23.50 1.73
N VAL A 164 -14.76 24.68 1.95
CA VAL A 164 -15.04 25.50 3.15
C VAL A 164 -16.44 26.11 3.10
N ALA A 165 -16.99 26.36 1.91
CA ALA A 165 -18.35 26.86 1.74
C ALA A 165 -19.44 25.85 2.16
N SER A 166 -19.14 24.54 2.13
CA SER A 166 -20.09 23.48 2.46
C SER A 166 -19.83 22.89 3.85
N ARG A 167 -20.73 23.15 4.80
CA ARG A 167 -20.62 22.65 6.18
C ARG A 167 -20.59 21.11 6.26
N ALA A 168 -21.36 20.43 5.42
CA ALA A 168 -21.40 18.96 5.38
C ALA A 168 -20.05 18.35 4.96
N LEU A 169 -19.30 19.03 4.09
CA LEU A 169 -17.96 18.58 3.66
C LEU A 169 -16.89 18.86 4.71
N LEU A 170 -17.03 19.97 5.45
CA LEU A 170 -16.14 20.27 6.59
C LEU A 170 -16.22 19.19 7.67
N ASP A 171 -17.41 18.66 7.96
CA ASP A 171 -17.59 17.58 8.93
C ASP A 171 -16.90 16.27 8.50
N LEU A 172 -16.73 16.04 7.19
CA LEU A 172 -15.99 14.88 6.65
C LEU A 172 -14.46 15.05 6.74
N LEU A 173 -13.95 16.28 6.80
CA LEU A 173 -12.51 16.54 6.78
C LEU A 173 -11.80 16.02 8.03
N GLY A 174 -12.45 16.12 9.20
CA GLY A 174 -11.92 15.60 10.47
C GLY A 174 -11.68 14.08 10.42
N PRO A 175 -12.70 13.26 10.08
CA PRO A 175 -12.55 11.83 9.85
C PRO A 175 -11.51 11.47 8.79
N ILE A 176 -11.48 12.18 7.65
CA ILE A 176 -10.49 11.97 6.59
C ILE A 176 -9.07 12.19 7.11
N HIS A 177 -8.83 13.31 7.80
CA HIS A 177 -7.52 13.62 8.36
C HIS A 177 -7.08 12.58 9.39
N ALA A 178 -7.98 12.19 10.30
CA ALA A 178 -7.68 11.17 11.32
C ALA A 178 -7.35 9.81 10.68
N ALA A 179 -8.17 9.35 9.73
CA ALA A 179 -7.95 8.09 9.03
C ALA A 179 -6.65 8.11 8.23
N LEU A 180 -6.42 9.15 7.44
CA LEU A 180 -5.22 9.27 6.60
C LEU A 180 -3.94 9.34 7.44
N SER A 181 -3.92 10.17 8.49
CA SER A 181 -2.76 10.30 9.39
C SER A 181 -2.46 8.99 10.12
N ALA A 182 -3.48 8.31 10.62
CA ALA A 182 -3.33 7.01 11.27
C ALA A 182 -2.74 5.97 10.30
N ARG A 183 -3.23 5.92 9.05
CA ARG A 183 -2.72 4.99 8.03
C ARG A 183 -1.29 5.28 7.62
N VAL A 184 -0.96 6.52 7.31
CA VAL A 184 0.40 6.91 6.92
C VAL A 184 1.39 6.64 8.06
N SER A 185 0.98 6.90 9.30
CA SER A 185 1.78 6.58 10.49
C SER A 185 2.00 5.07 10.67
N ALA A 186 0.96 4.26 10.43
CA ALA A 186 1.07 2.81 10.50
C ALA A 186 2.01 2.24 9.43
N GLU A 187 1.93 2.70 8.18
CA GLU A 187 2.85 2.27 7.12
C GLU A 187 4.28 2.75 7.38
N ARG A 188 4.46 3.99 7.86
CA ARG A 188 5.77 4.49 8.29
C ARG A 188 6.36 3.65 9.41
N ALA A 189 5.56 3.24 10.39
CA ALA A 189 6.02 2.41 11.50
C ALA A 189 6.47 1.02 11.02
N ARG A 190 5.71 0.39 10.09
CA ARG A 190 6.08 -0.89 9.47
C ARG A 190 7.37 -0.79 8.67
N LEU A 191 7.49 0.22 7.81
CA LEU A 191 8.71 0.46 7.05
C LEU A 191 9.90 0.76 7.95
N GLY A 192 9.71 1.59 8.98
CA GLY A 192 10.75 1.90 9.97
C GLY A 192 11.24 0.68 10.72
N TYR A 193 10.33 -0.19 11.16
CA TYR A 193 10.68 -1.46 11.80
C TYR A 193 11.45 -2.38 10.85
N ASN A 194 10.98 -2.55 9.61
CA ASN A 194 11.62 -3.40 8.62
C ASN A 194 13.04 -2.90 8.27
N VAL A 195 13.21 -1.59 8.09
CA VAL A 195 14.54 -0.98 7.82
C VAL A 195 15.48 -1.18 9.01
N ALA A 196 15.00 -0.99 10.25
CA ALA A 196 15.80 -1.23 11.45
C ALA A 196 16.18 -2.71 11.60
N ALA A 197 15.25 -3.63 11.34
CA ALA A 197 15.48 -5.07 11.38
C ALA A 197 16.51 -5.52 10.32
N LEU A 198 16.38 -5.02 9.08
CA LEU A 198 17.35 -5.28 8.02
C LEU A 198 18.73 -4.69 8.34
N GLY A 199 18.79 -3.50 8.92
CA GLY A 199 20.03 -2.90 9.40
C GLY A 199 20.70 -3.74 10.48
N PHE A 200 19.93 -4.24 11.45
CA PHE A 200 20.43 -5.14 12.48
C PHE A 200 20.96 -6.46 11.91
N LEU A 201 20.21 -7.07 10.98
CA LEU A 201 20.63 -8.31 10.29
C LEU A 201 21.92 -8.09 9.50
N ARG A 202 22.03 -6.97 8.78
CA ARG A 202 23.25 -6.60 8.05
C ARG A 202 24.46 -6.52 9.00
N SER A 203 24.32 -5.78 10.11
CA SER A 203 25.40 -5.67 11.11
C SER A 203 25.71 -6.99 11.82
N ALA A 204 24.74 -7.88 11.99
CA ALA A 204 24.97 -9.21 12.54
C ALA A 204 25.75 -10.12 11.56
N ILE A 205 25.46 -10.02 10.26
CA ILE A 205 26.20 -10.71 9.20
C ILE A 205 27.63 -10.18 9.10
N GLU A 206 27.82 -8.85 9.11
CA GLU A 206 29.14 -8.23 9.08
C GLU A 206 29.98 -8.67 10.30
N ARG A 207 29.40 -8.65 11.51
CA ARG A 207 30.06 -9.16 12.73
C ARG A 207 30.34 -10.66 12.70
N GLY A 208 29.43 -11.47 12.15
CA GLY A 208 29.62 -12.91 11.99
C GLY A 208 30.67 -13.26 10.93
N SER A 209 30.77 -12.45 9.88
CA SER A 209 31.79 -12.54 8.84
C SER A 209 33.16 -12.09 9.36
N GLU A 210 33.23 -11.06 10.19
CA GLU A 210 34.44 -10.66 10.91
C GLU A 210 34.84 -11.69 12.00
N GLY A 211 33.86 -12.42 12.56
CA GLY A 211 34.08 -13.62 13.38
C GLY A 211 34.70 -14.81 12.63
N GLY A 212 34.82 -14.71 11.31
CA GLY A 212 35.64 -15.59 10.48
C GLY A 212 37.14 -15.45 10.72
N GLY A 213 37.62 -14.46 11.48
CA GLY A 213 39.02 -14.37 11.87
C GLY A 213 39.47 -15.54 12.74
N LEU A 214 38.75 -15.82 13.84
CA LEU A 214 39.16 -16.86 14.80
C LEU A 214 38.88 -18.29 14.29
N PHE A 215 37.73 -18.54 13.67
CA PHE A 215 37.40 -19.86 13.13
C PHE A 215 37.98 -20.08 11.72
N GLY A 216 38.09 -19.04 10.88
CA GLY A 216 38.73 -19.12 9.57
C GLY A 216 40.24 -19.29 9.66
N GLU A 217 40.93 -18.65 10.61
CA GLU A 217 42.34 -18.96 10.88
C GLU A 217 42.53 -20.37 11.42
N ALA A 218 41.68 -20.84 12.33
CA ALA A 218 41.77 -22.21 12.85
C ALA A 218 41.47 -23.28 11.77
N LEU A 219 40.52 -23.02 10.88
CA LEU A 219 40.19 -23.91 9.76
C LEU A 219 41.23 -23.84 8.64
N SER A 220 41.77 -22.66 8.35
CA SER A 220 42.87 -22.47 7.39
C SER A 220 44.18 -23.06 7.90
N ALA A 221 44.49 -22.92 9.19
CA ALA A 221 45.62 -23.59 9.83
C ALA A 221 45.45 -25.11 9.84
N ARG A 222 44.23 -25.62 10.03
CA ARG A 222 43.92 -27.06 9.93
C ARG A 222 43.94 -27.57 8.49
N ALA A 223 43.59 -26.76 7.51
CA ALA A 223 43.67 -27.10 6.08
C ALA A 223 45.11 -27.02 5.54
N ALA A 224 45.93 -26.08 6.06
CA ALA A 224 47.34 -25.95 5.76
C ALA A 224 48.20 -27.03 6.45
N ALA A 225 47.75 -27.55 7.60
CA ALA A 225 48.29 -28.76 8.19
C ALA A 225 47.87 -29.97 7.34
N ALA A 226 48.75 -30.38 6.41
CA ALA A 226 48.52 -31.54 5.56
C ALA A 226 48.07 -32.78 6.37
N PRO A 227 47.12 -33.58 5.86
CA PRO A 227 46.72 -34.80 6.56
C PRO A 227 47.95 -35.71 6.73
N PRO A 228 48.15 -36.32 7.91
CA PRO A 228 49.30 -37.18 8.13
C PRO A 228 49.29 -38.30 7.10
N THR A 229 50.41 -38.48 6.39
CA THR A 229 50.53 -39.52 5.38
C THR A 229 50.39 -40.91 6.03
N VAL A 230 49.85 -41.89 5.30
CA VAL A 230 49.58 -43.25 5.80
C VAL A 230 50.84 -43.91 6.38
N SER A 231 52.02 -43.55 5.89
CA SER A 231 53.33 -43.96 6.41
C SER A 231 53.65 -43.40 7.81
N GLU A 232 53.26 -42.16 8.11
CA GLU A 232 53.44 -41.53 9.42
C GLU A 232 52.47 -42.09 10.46
N LEU A 233 51.22 -42.35 10.05
CA LEU A 233 50.24 -43.05 10.87
C LEU A 233 50.72 -44.48 11.21
N ARG A 234 51.26 -45.21 10.22
CA ARG A 234 51.86 -46.55 10.43
C ARG A 234 53.11 -46.52 11.33
N ARG A 235 53.94 -45.47 11.25
CA ARG A 235 55.07 -45.28 12.18
C ARG A 235 54.60 -44.97 13.60
N LYS A 236 53.55 -44.16 13.76
CA LYS A 236 52.97 -43.83 15.08
C LYS A 236 52.27 -45.03 15.72
N THR A 237 51.57 -45.88 14.95
CA THR A 237 50.98 -47.12 15.47
C THR A 237 52.05 -48.15 15.86
N ALA A 238 53.09 -48.34 15.04
CA ALA A 238 54.21 -49.23 15.35
C ALA A 238 55.05 -48.74 16.56
N ALA A 239 55.22 -47.42 16.71
CA ALA A 239 55.89 -46.83 17.88
C ALA A 239 55.04 -46.99 19.16
N ARG A 240 53.71 -46.97 19.04
CA ARG A 240 52.79 -47.17 20.17
C ARG A 240 52.76 -48.63 20.61
N GLU A 241 52.76 -49.59 19.67
CA GLU A 241 52.85 -51.03 19.96
C GLU A 241 54.17 -51.43 20.63
N LYS A 242 55.31 -50.87 20.17
CA LYS A 242 56.62 -51.11 20.82
C LYS A 242 56.70 -50.55 22.23
N LYS A 243 55.98 -49.45 22.53
CA LYS A 243 55.95 -48.83 23.86
C LYS A 243 55.04 -49.57 24.85
N THR A 244 54.01 -50.26 24.36
CA THR A 244 53.08 -51.07 25.18
C THR A 244 53.55 -52.52 25.42
N GLY A 245 54.56 -53.01 24.69
CA GLY A 245 55.08 -54.38 24.81
C GLY A 245 56.12 -54.63 25.91
N GLY A 246 56.54 -53.61 26.67
CA GLY A 246 57.73 -53.68 27.54
C GLY A 246 57.51 -53.30 29.01
N LYS A 247 56.56 -53.93 29.71
CA LYS A 247 56.56 -54.21 31.17
C LYS A 247 55.21 -54.78 31.60
N ARG A 248 55.01 -56.08 31.41
CA ARG A 248 54.13 -56.87 32.30
C ARG A 248 54.97 -57.30 33.49
N ARG A 249 54.69 -56.76 34.68
CA ARG A 249 55.13 -57.31 35.98
C ARG A 249 53.92 -57.38 36.92
N PRO A 250 53.86 -58.39 37.80
CA PRO A 250 52.61 -59.02 38.22
C PRO A 250 51.86 -58.22 39.31
N LYS A 251 50.52 -58.40 39.32
CA LYS A 251 49.61 -57.95 40.39
C LYS A 251 50.00 -58.58 41.72
N GLN A 252 50.30 -57.76 42.73
CA GLN A 252 50.12 -58.13 44.14
C GLN A 252 48.85 -57.48 44.68
N LYS A 253 48.03 -58.31 45.33
CA LYS A 253 46.79 -57.97 46.03
C LYS A 253 47.11 -57.30 47.38
N GLY A 254 46.25 -56.38 47.79
CA GLY A 254 46.11 -55.83 49.14
C GLY A 254 45.25 -54.56 49.05
N SER A 255 43.96 -54.59 49.42
CA SER A 255 43.45 -54.28 50.78
C SER A 255 43.93 -52.91 51.26
N ALA A 256 43.14 -52.02 51.84
CA ALA A 256 41.74 -51.87 52.19
C ALA A 256 41.70 -50.51 52.93
N ALA A 257 40.52 -49.91 53.07
CA ALA A 257 40.23 -48.77 53.96
C ALA A 257 40.92 -47.45 53.55
N GLU A 258 40.30 -46.29 53.69
CA GLU A 258 39.20 -45.88 54.57
C GLU A 258 38.47 -44.70 53.91
#